data_AF-A0A2V6ZRL8-F1
#
_entry.id   AF-A0A2V6ZRL8-F1
#
_cell.length_a   1.000
_cell.length_b   1.000
_cell.length_c   1.000
_cell.angle_alpha   90.00
_cell.angle_beta   90.00
_cell.angle_gamma   90.00
#
_symmetry.space_group_name_H-M   'P 1'
#
loop_
_entity.id
_entity.type
_entity.pdbx_description
1 polymer ?
#
loop_
_entity_poly.entity_id
_entity_poly.type
_entity_poly.pdbx_seq_one_letter_code
_entity_poly.pdbx_strand_id
1 'polypeptide(L)'
;MGHPRVDAIVQQAREAVAAAQSSAELERIRVSVLGRQGELTQLLRSLGTLTPEERPLAGAAANEAKRELEALLAARLAATLEAERQA
;
A
#
# COMPACT_ATOMS: atom_id res chain seq x y z
N MET A 1 11.54 6.63 -3.40
CA MET A 1 12.18 5.71 -2.42
C MET A 1 13.02 6.52 -1.46
N GLY A 2 12.52 6.83 -0.26
CA GLY A 2 13.14 7.86 0.60
C GLY A 2 12.90 7.72 2.10
N HIS A 3 12.33 6.61 2.58
CA HIS A 3 12.15 6.39 4.01
C HIS A 3 12.06 4.89 4.35
N PRO A 4 12.90 4.35 5.24
CA PRO A 4 13.02 2.90 5.45
C PRO A 4 11.71 2.22 5.88
N ARG A 5 10.90 2.92 6.68
CA ARG A 5 9.57 2.40 7.08
C ARG A 5 8.56 2.38 5.94
N VAL A 6 8.62 3.35 5.02
CA VAL A 6 7.72 3.36 3.84
C VAL A 6 8.10 2.19 2.94
N ASP A 7 9.40 2.04 2.69
CA ASP A 7 9.92 1.00 1.80
C ASP A 7 9.57 -0.40 2.34
N ALA A 8 9.66 -0.62 3.65
CA ALA A 8 9.24 -1.87 4.28
C ALA A 8 7.75 -2.18 4.08
N ILE A 9 6.87 -1.20 4.30
CA ILE A 9 5.41 -1.37 4.08
C ILE A 9 5.12 -1.70 2.61
N VAL A 10 5.79 -1.00 1.69
CA VAL A 10 5.61 -1.23 0.25
C VAL A 10 6.06 -2.63 -0.15
N GLN A 11 7.22 -3.10 0.33
CA GLN A 11 7.70 -4.45 0.01
C GLN A 11 6.75 -5.53 0.54
N GLN A 12 6.33 -5.43 1.80
CA GLN A 12 5.37 -6.37 2.39
C GLN A 12 4.03 -6.38 1.63
N ALA A 13 3.53 -5.20 1.26
CA ALA A 13 2.32 -5.10 0.47
C ALA A 13 2.47 -5.75 -0.92
N ARG A 14 3.61 -5.56 -1.59
CA ARG A 14 3.90 -6.17 -2.90
C ARG A 14 3.94 -7.69 -2.82
N GLU A 15 4.61 -8.24 -1.81
CA GLU A 15 4.66 -9.69 -1.57
C GLU A 15 3.26 -10.25 -1.30
N ALA A 16 2.48 -9.59 -0.44
CA ALA A 16 1.12 -10.00 -0.14
C ALA A 16 0.21 -9.98 -1.38
N VAL A 17 0.32 -8.93 -2.22
CA VAL A 17 -0.45 -8.82 -3.47
C VAL A 17 -0.06 -9.90 -4.48
N ALA A 18 1.24 -10.25 -4.54
CA ALA A 18 1.72 -11.34 -5.39
C ALA A 18 1.19 -12.71 -4.93
N ALA A 19 1.13 -12.93 -3.61
CA ALA A 19 0.64 -14.18 -3.01
C ALA A 19 -0.89 -14.31 -3.01
N ALA A 20 -1.63 -13.21 -3.16
CA ALA A 20 -3.09 -13.21 -3.09
C ALA A 20 -3.72 -14.07 -4.20
N GLN A 21 -4.67 -14.93 -3.81
CA GLN A 21 -5.31 -15.90 -4.71
C GLN A 21 -6.74 -15.51 -5.12
N SER A 22 -7.32 -14.50 -4.49
CA SER A 22 -8.70 -14.09 -4.72
C SER A 22 -8.87 -12.58 -4.67
N SER A 23 -9.94 -12.09 -5.30
CA SER A 23 -10.36 -10.68 -5.21
C SER A 23 -10.59 -10.25 -3.76
N ALA A 24 -11.12 -11.14 -2.92
CA ALA A 24 -11.33 -10.91 -1.49
C ALA A 24 -10.03 -10.77 -0.68
N GLU A 25 -8.97 -11.51 -1.03
CA GLU A 25 -7.64 -11.34 -0.42
C GLU A 25 -7.01 -10.00 -0.77
N LEU A 26 -7.09 -9.61 -2.04
CA LEU A 26 -6.58 -8.32 -2.51
C LEU A 26 -7.26 -7.14 -1.81
N GLU A 27 -8.57 -7.24 -1.60
CA GLU A 27 -9.31 -6.23 -0.85
C GLU A 27 -8.89 -6.17 0.62
N ARG A 28 -8.65 -7.32 1.26
CA ARG A 28 -8.10 -7.34 2.64
C ARG A 28 -6.74 -6.67 2.73
N ILE A 29 -5.85 -6.94 1.77
CA ILE A 29 -4.51 -6.30 1.71
C ILE A 29 -4.65 -4.79 1.48
N ARG A 30 -5.54 -4.37 0.58
CA ARG A 30 -5.84 -2.95 0.35
C ARG A 30 -6.26 -2.27 1.64
N VAL A 31 -7.16 -2.87 2.41
CA VAL A 31 -7.62 -2.31 3.69
C VAL A 31 -6.53 -2.32 4.76
N SER A 32 -5.70 -3.37 4.84
CA SER A 32 -4.63 -3.46 5.84
C SER A 32 -3.51 -2.45 5.62
N VAL A 33 -3.26 -2.04 4.38
CA VAL A 33 -2.18 -1.10 4.07
C VAL A 33 -2.69 0.33 3.85
N LEU A 34 -3.75 0.49 3.05
CA LEU A 34 -4.28 1.79 2.61
C LEU A 34 -5.57 2.20 3.31
N GLY A 35 -6.20 1.30 4.08
CA GLY A 35 -7.43 1.59 4.79
C GLY A 35 -7.25 2.65 5.89
N ARG A 36 -8.35 3.02 6.55
CA ARG A 36 -8.32 4.07 7.59
C ARG A 36 -7.36 3.74 8.74
N GLN A 37 -7.26 2.46 9.11
CA GLN A 37 -6.31 1.95 10.09
C GLN A 37 -5.12 1.24 9.45
N GLY A 38 -4.95 1.35 8.14
CA GLY A 38 -3.88 0.68 7.44
C GLY A 38 -2.51 1.27 7.75
N GLU A 39 -1.47 0.46 7.61
CA GLU A 39 -0.12 0.80 8.04
C GLU A 39 0.42 2.08 7.40
N LEU A 40 0.21 2.25 6.08
CA LEU A 40 0.66 3.44 5.36
C LEU A 40 -0.14 4.68 5.78
N THR A 41 -1.45 4.52 5.99
CA THR A 41 -2.33 5.61 6.48
C THR A 41 -1.97 6.02 7.91
N GLN A 42 -1.62 5.08 8.78
CA GLN A 42 -1.12 5.38 10.11
C GLN A 42 0.22 6.12 10.06
N LEU A 43 1.13 5.69 9.19
CA LEU A 43 2.40 6.38 8.98
C LEU A 43 2.17 7.83 8.55
N LEU A 44 1.32 8.06 7.54
CA LEU A 44 0.94 9.40 7.07
C LEU A 44 0.38 10.28 8.20
N ARG A 45 -0.43 9.72 9.11
CA ARG A 45 -0.95 10.44 10.29
C ARG A 45 0.14 10.76 11.32
N SER A 46 1.11 9.86 11.49
CA SER A 46 2.24 10.07 12.40
C SER A 46 3.28 11.07 11.88
N LEU A 47 3.23 11.48 10.60
CA LEU A 47 4.18 12.46 10.06
C LEU A 47 4.18 13.79 10.80
N GLY A 48 3.07 14.14 11.47
CA GLY A 48 2.97 15.33 12.31
C GLY A 48 3.87 15.28 13.55
N THR A 49 4.35 14.09 13.96
CA THR A 49 5.26 13.91 15.09
C THR A 49 6.73 13.88 14.67
N LEU A 50 7.02 13.91 13.36
CA LEU A 50 8.39 13.92 12.84
C LEU A 50 9.00 15.32 12.89
N THR A 51 10.33 15.38 12.88
CA THR A 51 11.05 16.64 12.81
C THR A 51 10.76 17.38 11.49
N PRO A 52 10.92 18.73 11.46
CA PRO A 52 10.69 19.50 10.24
C PRO A 52 11.52 19.05 9.02
N GLU A 53 12.68 18.43 9.27
CA GLU A 53 13.61 17.94 8.26
C GLU A 53 13.19 16.57 7.70
N GLU A 54 12.73 15.66 8.56
CA GLU A 54 12.31 14.31 8.17
C GLU A 54 10.91 14.26 7.55
N ARG A 55 10.02 15.13 8.01
CA ARG A 55 8.62 15.20 7.58
C ARG A 55 8.42 15.31 6.05
N PRO A 56 9.11 16.20 5.30
CA PRO A 56 8.94 16.29 3.86
C PRO A 56 9.44 15.03 3.13
N LEU A 57 10.53 14.41 3.57
CA LEU A 57 11.06 13.17 2.98
C LEU A 57 10.11 12.00 3.18
N ALA A 58 9.67 11.79 4.42
CA ALA A 58 8.72 10.74 4.78
C ALA A 58 7.34 10.96 4.12
N GLY A 59 6.88 12.21 4.03
CA GLY A 59 5.62 12.57 3.37
C GLY A 59 5.65 12.35 1.86
N ALA A 60 6.73 12.73 1.19
CA ALA A 60 6.88 12.46 -0.25
C ALA A 60 6.92 10.96 -0.52
N ALA A 61 7.75 10.21 0.23
CA ALA A 61 7.86 8.76 0.09
C ALA A 61 6.52 8.06 0.35
N ALA A 62 5.80 8.42 1.42
CA ALA A 62 4.53 7.78 1.75
C ALA A 62 3.43 8.09 0.71
N ASN A 63 3.40 9.29 0.14
CA ASN A 63 2.46 9.63 -0.94
C ASN A 63 2.79 8.91 -2.25
N GLU A 64 4.08 8.77 -2.59
CA GLU A 64 4.54 7.99 -3.75
C GLU A 64 4.15 6.51 -3.59
N ALA A 65 4.48 5.92 -2.44
CA ALA A 65 4.11 4.56 -2.06
C ALA A 65 2.60 4.31 -2.14
N LYS A 66 1.80 5.27 -1.67
CA LYS A 66 0.34 5.16 -1.72
C LYS A 66 -0.15 5.01 -3.17
N ARG A 67 0.30 5.88 -4.07
CA ARG A 67 -0.11 5.85 -5.49
C ARG A 67 0.33 4.56 -6.17
N GLU A 68 1.55 4.12 -5.88
CA GLU A 68 2.10 2.88 -6.40
C GLU A 68 1.28 1.66 -5.97
N LEU A 69 0.96 1.54 -4.68
CA LEU A 69 0.18 0.43 -4.15
C LEU A 69 -1.27 0.47 -4.64
N GLU A 70 -1.88 1.65 -4.75
CA GLU A 70 -3.22 1.82 -5.34
C GLU A 70 -3.26 1.29 -6.78
N ALA A 71 -2.27 1.66 -7.60
CA ALA A 71 -2.17 1.19 -8.98
C ALA A 71 -1.93 -0.32 -9.06
N LEU A 72 -1.02 -0.86 -8.24
CA LEU A 72 -0.70 -2.28 -8.20
C LEU A 72 -1.92 -3.13 -7.81
N LEU A 73 -2.61 -2.73 -6.73
CA LEU A 73 -3.80 -3.42 -6.24
C LEU A 73 -4.94 -3.36 -7.25
N ALA A 74 -5.17 -2.19 -7.88
CA ALA A 74 -6.20 -2.04 -8.90
C ALA A 74 -5.95 -2.94 -10.11
N ALA A 75 -4.71 -2.97 -10.61
CA ALA A 75 -4.32 -3.82 -11.74
C ALA A 75 -4.47 -5.31 -11.41
N ARG A 76 -3.98 -5.73 -10.23
CA ARG A 76 -4.07 -7.13 -9.79
C ARG A 76 -5.52 -7.54 -9.55
N LEU A 77 -6.35 -6.67 -8.95
CA LEU A 77 -7.77 -6.94 -8.71
C LEU A 77 -8.54 -7.11 -10.01
N ALA A 78 -8.34 -6.22 -10.98
CA ALA A 78 -8.97 -6.33 -12.29
C ALA A 78 -8.62 -7.67 -12.98
N ALA A 79 -7.33 -8.05 -12.95
CA ALA A 79 -6.89 -9.33 -13.51
C ALA A 79 -7.50 -10.55 -12.78
N THR A 80 -7.58 -10.52 -11.45
CA THR A 80 -8.20 -11.60 -10.66
C THR A 80 -9.69 -11.72 -10.92
N LEU A 81 -10.41 -10.59 -10.96
CA LEU A 81 -11.86 -10.60 -11.21
C LEU A 81 -12.21 -11.15 -12.60
N GLU A 82 -11.39 -10.84 -13.60
CA GLU A 82 -11.56 -11.41 -14.94
C GLU A 82 -11.31 -12.92 -14.93
N ALA A 83 -10.24 -13.38 -14.26
CA ALA A 83 -9.96 -14.81 -14.11
C ALA A 83 -11.06 -15.55 -13.33
N GLU A 84 -11.62 -14.95 -12.28
CA GLU A 84 -12.73 -15.51 -11.49
C GLU A 84 -14.04 -15.58 -12.30
N ARG A 85 -14.26 -14.69 -13.27
CA ARG A 85 -15.44 -14.69 -14.14
C ARG A 85 -15.38 -15.73 -15.26
N GLN A 86 -14.18 -16.10 -15.68
CA GLN A 86 -13.95 -17.03 -16.78
C GLN A 86 -13.82 -18.49 -16.30
N ALA A 87 -13.78 -18.72 -14.99
CA ALA A 87 -13.75 -20.04 -14.34
C ALA A 87 -15.17 -20.54 -14.02
#